data_AF-A0A7Y1ZIW7-F1
#
_entry.id   AF-A0A7Y1ZIW7-F1
#
_cell.length_a   1.000
_cell.length_b   1.000
_cell.length_c   1.000
_cell.angle_alpha   90.00
_cell.angle_beta   90.00
_cell.angle_gamma   90.00
#
_symmetry.space_group_name_H-M   'P 1'
#
loop_
_entity.id
_entity.type
_entity.pdbx_description
1 polymer ?
#
loop_
_entity_poly.entity_id
_entity_poly.type
_entity_poly.pdbx_seq_one_letter_code
_entity_poly.pdbx_strand_id
1 'polypeptide(L)'
;GILERYGTDSRVAIWDLYNEPGNDNILSYSSTELDDKYPYSLALLEKVFGWARDTNPQQPLTAGVWRLWGDEWQGADPDHDTAPLFAYMLEHSDIITFHSYQDRDNTAAGIAYLQQLGRPMICTEYMARGHDSTLESIMPLFAEQDIGAIHWGFVSGKSQTIYPWSSWIGIARWWSGLFGDEPDPWHHDMLRANGSPYNQEEVSFVSSLIANKTGTKQTQ
;
A
#
# COMPACT_ATOMS: atom_id res chain seq x y z
N GLY A 1 -22.31 12.74 -3.35
CA GLY A 1 -21.43 11.59 -2.99
C GLY A 1 -20.46 11.96 -1.86
N ILE A 2 -19.54 11.06 -1.50
CA ILE A 2 -18.52 11.35 -0.45
C ILE A 2 -17.61 12.52 -0.85
N LEU A 3 -17.21 12.58 -2.12
CA LEU A 3 -16.42 13.67 -2.69
C LEU A 3 -17.14 15.01 -2.62
N GLU A 4 -18.42 15.09 -3.00
CA GLU A 4 -19.19 16.34 -2.89
C GLU A 4 -19.32 16.83 -1.44
N ARG A 5 -19.49 15.90 -0.49
CA ARG A 5 -19.69 16.25 0.92
C ARG A 5 -18.42 16.76 1.60
N TYR A 6 -17.26 16.22 1.24
CA TYR A 6 -15.99 16.49 1.91
C TYR A 6 -14.91 17.11 1.00
N GLY A 7 -15.24 17.42 -0.25
CA GLY A 7 -14.29 17.94 -1.24
C GLY A 7 -13.70 19.32 -0.93
N THR A 8 -14.20 20.00 0.10
CA THR A 8 -13.60 21.25 0.62
C THR A 8 -13.17 21.13 2.09
N ASP A 9 -13.20 19.93 2.66
CA ASP A 9 -12.79 19.68 4.05
C ASP A 9 -11.26 19.62 4.12
N SER A 10 -10.66 20.58 4.81
CA SER A 10 -9.20 20.70 4.92
C SER A 10 -8.53 19.56 5.71
N ARG A 11 -9.31 18.68 6.34
CA ARG A 11 -8.79 17.49 7.04
C ARG A 11 -8.59 16.32 6.09
N VAL A 12 -9.23 16.34 4.92
CA VAL A 12 -8.94 15.36 3.86
C VAL A 12 -7.66 15.82 3.17
N ALA A 13 -6.68 14.94 3.09
CA ALA A 13 -5.40 15.25 2.44
C ALA A 13 -5.39 14.82 0.96
N ILE A 14 -5.89 13.62 0.67
CA ILE A 14 -5.81 12.95 -0.64
C ILE A 14 -7.03 12.03 -0.78
N TRP A 15 -7.49 11.82 -2.01
CA TRP A 15 -8.49 10.81 -2.35
C TRP A 15 -7.82 9.64 -3.09
N ASP A 16 -7.63 8.52 -2.40
CA ASP A 16 -7.33 7.24 -3.05
C ASP A 16 -8.64 6.64 -3.56
N LEU A 17 -8.78 6.61 -4.88
CA LEU A 17 -10.06 6.37 -5.54
C LEU A 17 -10.39 4.88 -5.68
N TYR A 18 -9.38 4.03 -5.75
CA TYR A 18 -9.54 2.59 -5.94
C TYR A 18 -8.27 1.86 -5.49
N ASN A 19 -8.36 1.18 -4.34
CA ASN A 19 -7.30 0.31 -3.85
C ASN A 19 -7.07 -0.90 -4.76
N GLU A 20 -5.82 -1.09 -5.17
CA GLU A 20 -5.33 -2.21 -5.97
C GLU A 20 -6.27 -2.67 -7.11
N PRO A 21 -6.54 -1.82 -8.11
CA PRO A 21 -7.38 -2.18 -9.24
C PRO A 21 -6.81 -3.41 -9.94
N GLY A 22 -7.69 -4.36 -10.27
CA GLY A 22 -7.29 -5.62 -10.91
C GLY A 22 -6.52 -6.58 -10.00
N ASN A 23 -6.54 -6.41 -8.67
CA ASN A 23 -5.87 -7.38 -7.80
C ASN A 23 -6.54 -8.76 -7.85
N ASP A 24 -5.76 -9.77 -8.21
CA ASP A 24 -6.21 -11.14 -8.30
C ASP A 24 -6.27 -11.73 -6.90
N ASN A 25 -7.38 -12.39 -6.58
CA ASN A 25 -7.58 -13.04 -5.29
C ASN A 25 -7.60 -14.55 -5.43
N ILE A 26 -6.71 -15.08 -6.28
CA ILE A 26 -6.62 -16.50 -6.65
C ILE A 26 -6.50 -17.40 -5.41
N LEU A 27 -5.78 -16.95 -4.38
CA LEU A 27 -5.58 -17.74 -3.15
C LEU A 27 -6.86 -17.92 -2.33
N SER A 28 -7.76 -16.93 -2.33
CA SER A 28 -8.96 -16.93 -1.46
C SER A 28 -10.27 -17.16 -2.23
N TYR A 29 -10.33 -16.78 -3.51
CA TYR A 29 -11.54 -16.77 -4.34
C TYR A 29 -11.30 -17.21 -5.78
N SER A 30 -10.35 -18.14 -6.02
CA SER A 30 -10.05 -18.68 -7.35
C SER A 30 -11.28 -19.15 -8.14
N SER A 31 -12.35 -19.61 -7.48
CA SER A 31 -13.56 -20.08 -8.15
C SER A 31 -14.43 -18.97 -8.76
N THR A 32 -14.20 -17.71 -8.38
CA THR A 32 -14.95 -16.53 -8.86
C THR A 32 -14.03 -15.47 -9.47
N GLU A 33 -12.75 -15.77 -9.64
CA GLU A 33 -11.81 -14.88 -10.29
C GLU A 33 -12.14 -14.78 -11.79
N LEU A 34 -12.07 -13.58 -12.34
CA LEU A 34 -12.28 -13.34 -13.77
C LEU A 34 -10.95 -13.50 -14.51
N ASP A 35 -10.96 -14.20 -15.64
CA ASP A 35 -9.76 -14.42 -16.45
C ASP A 35 -9.18 -13.11 -17.02
N ASP A 36 -10.03 -12.11 -17.31
CA ASP A 36 -9.70 -10.82 -17.93
C ASP A 36 -10.06 -9.64 -17.02
N LYS A 37 -9.65 -9.67 -15.75
CA LYS A 37 -10.02 -8.66 -14.75
C LYS A 37 -9.50 -7.25 -15.05
N TYR A 38 -8.29 -7.11 -15.59
CA TYR A 38 -7.64 -5.80 -15.77
C TYR A 38 -8.44 -4.84 -16.67
N PRO A 39 -8.96 -5.26 -17.85
CA PRO A 39 -9.86 -4.43 -18.66
C PRO A 39 -11.09 -3.90 -17.91
N TYR A 40 -11.74 -4.72 -17.08
CA TYR A 40 -12.90 -4.27 -16.30
C TYR A 40 -12.52 -3.32 -15.18
N SER A 41 -11.41 -3.58 -14.48
CA SER A 41 -10.89 -2.67 -13.47
C SER A 41 -10.46 -1.33 -14.07
N LEU A 42 -9.85 -1.31 -15.25
CA LEU A 42 -9.53 -0.08 -15.99
C LEU A 42 -10.81 0.67 -16.37
N ALA A 43 -11.80 0.01 -16.96
CA ALA A 43 -13.07 0.64 -17.33
C ALA A 43 -13.83 1.21 -16.12
N LEU A 44 -13.71 0.60 -14.95
CA LEU A 44 -14.24 1.16 -13.70
C LEU A 44 -13.41 2.36 -13.24
N LEU A 45 -12.08 2.22 -13.23
CA LEU A 45 -11.16 3.27 -12.79
C LEU A 45 -11.34 4.56 -13.62
N GLU A 46 -11.49 4.43 -14.93
CA GLU A 46 -11.79 5.56 -15.83
C GLU A 46 -13.05 6.32 -15.41
N LYS A 47 -14.12 5.59 -15.09
CA LYS A 47 -15.38 6.19 -14.63
C LYS A 47 -15.22 6.84 -13.26
N VAL A 48 -14.47 6.24 -12.36
CA VAL A 48 -14.24 6.77 -11.01
C VAL A 48 -13.42 8.06 -11.08
N PHE A 49 -12.33 8.10 -11.85
CA PHE A 49 -11.57 9.32 -12.08
C PHE A 49 -12.42 10.39 -12.77
N GLY A 50 -13.18 10.04 -13.81
CA GLY A 50 -14.09 10.98 -14.48
C GLY A 50 -15.09 11.61 -13.50
N TRP A 51 -15.78 10.79 -12.72
CA TRP A 51 -16.71 11.26 -11.68
C TRP A 51 -16.03 12.14 -10.61
N ALA A 52 -14.83 11.75 -10.16
CA ALA A 52 -14.10 12.50 -9.16
C ALA A 52 -13.65 13.87 -9.70
N ARG A 53 -13.20 13.94 -10.96
CA ARG A 53 -12.85 15.20 -11.63
C ARG A 53 -14.08 16.09 -11.87
N ASP A 54 -15.21 15.51 -12.25
CA ASP A 54 -16.48 16.25 -12.41
C ASP A 54 -16.97 16.86 -11.08
N THR A 55 -16.71 16.17 -9.97
CA THR A 55 -17.01 16.69 -8.62
C THR A 55 -16.07 17.83 -8.20
N ASN A 56 -14.87 17.87 -8.77
CA ASN A 56 -13.85 18.90 -8.55
C ASN A 56 -13.51 19.15 -7.05
N PRO A 57 -13.10 18.12 -6.28
CA PRO A 57 -12.62 18.32 -4.92
C PRO A 57 -11.31 19.12 -4.90
N GLN A 58 -11.04 19.81 -3.79
CA GLN A 58 -9.83 20.61 -3.60
C GLN A 58 -8.57 19.75 -3.39
N GLN A 59 -8.74 18.52 -2.92
CA GLN A 59 -7.65 17.60 -2.62
C GLN A 59 -7.21 16.82 -3.87
N PRO A 60 -5.93 16.43 -3.96
CA PRO A 60 -5.43 15.56 -5.02
C PRO A 60 -6.13 14.21 -5.07
N LEU A 61 -6.24 13.68 -6.28
CA LEU A 61 -6.77 12.35 -6.59
C LEU A 61 -5.62 11.39 -6.90
N THR A 62 -5.76 10.12 -6.53
CA THR A 62 -4.77 9.09 -6.83
C THR A 62 -5.39 7.70 -6.93
N ALA A 63 -4.65 6.78 -7.54
CA ALA A 63 -4.86 5.34 -7.47
C ALA A 63 -3.49 4.65 -7.49
N GLY A 64 -3.22 3.81 -6.49
CA GLY A 64 -1.89 3.29 -6.23
C GLY A 64 -1.48 2.14 -7.15
N VAL A 65 -0.25 2.21 -7.69
CA VAL A 65 0.39 1.05 -8.34
C VAL A 65 0.90 0.07 -7.28
N TRP A 66 0.66 -1.22 -7.46
CA TRP A 66 0.85 -2.19 -6.37
C TRP A 66 1.56 -3.49 -6.79
N ARG A 67 1.79 -3.70 -8.09
CA ARG A 67 2.46 -4.89 -8.65
C ARG A 67 3.96 -4.69 -8.84
N LEU A 68 4.66 -4.45 -7.73
CA LEU A 68 6.13 -4.51 -7.70
C LEU A 68 6.53 -5.96 -7.35
N TRP A 69 7.22 -6.65 -8.26
CA TRP A 69 7.77 -7.98 -8.02
C TRP A 69 9.27 -8.01 -8.23
N GLY A 70 10.00 -8.29 -7.15
CA GLY A 70 11.43 -7.99 -7.11
C GLY A 70 11.64 -6.49 -7.28
N ASP A 71 12.52 -6.12 -8.18
CA ASP A 71 12.93 -4.75 -8.48
C ASP A 71 12.13 -4.10 -9.63
N GLU A 72 11.13 -4.79 -10.19
CA GLU A 72 10.40 -4.35 -11.39
C GLU A 72 8.90 -4.21 -11.17
N TRP A 73 8.34 -3.12 -11.71
CA TRP A 73 6.89 -2.94 -11.84
C TRP A 73 6.40 -3.76 -13.03
N GLN A 74 5.52 -4.72 -12.79
CA GLN A 74 4.99 -5.55 -13.89
C GLN A 74 4.38 -4.75 -15.03
N GLY A 75 3.61 -3.72 -14.71
CA GLY A 75 2.95 -2.88 -15.70
C GLY A 75 3.89 -1.90 -16.41
N ALA A 76 5.18 -1.89 -16.06
CA ALA A 76 6.19 -1.14 -16.81
C ALA A 76 6.62 -1.88 -18.09
N ASP A 77 6.46 -3.21 -18.15
CA ASP A 77 6.60 -3.96 -19.40
C ASP A 77 5.38 -3.70 -20.29
N PRO A 78 5.52 -3.06 -21.47
CA PRO A 78 4.40 -2.76 -22.35
C PRO A 78 3.70 -4.02 -22.91
N ASP A 79 4.35 -5.17 -22.87
CA ASP A 79 3.78 -6.45 -23.32
C ASP A 79 3.00 -7.16 -22.20
N HIS A 80 3.04 -6.65 -20.96
CA HIS A 80 2.26 -7.18 -19.84
C HIS A 80 0.80 -6.73 -19.92
N ASP A 81 -0.14 -7.62 -19.61
CA ASP A 81 -1.59 -7.35 -19.59
C ASP A 81 -2.03 -6.25 -18.60
N THR A 82 -1.21 -5.95 -17.58
CA THR A 82 -1.46 -4.90 -16.59
C THR A 82 -0.98 -3.53 -17.05
N ALA A 83 -0.19 -3.44 -18.14
CA ALA A 83 0.43 -2.21 -18.57
C ALA A 83 -0.55 -1.06 -18.84
N PRO A 84 -1.72 -1.26 -19.50
CA PRO A 84 -2.70 -0.19 -19.68
C PRO A 84 -3.26 0.35 -18.35
N LEU A 85 -3.53 -0.54 -17.39
CA LEU A 85 -4.05 -0.17 -16.08
C LEU A 85 -2.99 0.56 -15.24
N PHE A 86 -1.75 0.08 -15.28
CA PHE A 86 -0.60 0.70 -14.62
C PHE A 86 -0.32 2.11 -15.16
N ALA A 87 -0.27 2.27 -16.50
CA ALA A 87 -0.10 3.56 -17.14
C ALA A 87 -1.22 4.53 -16.75
N TYR A 88 -2.48 4.10 -16.80
CA TYR A 88 -3.62 4.94 -16.43
C TYR A 88 -3.55 5.45 -14.99
N MET A 89 -3.25 4.57 -14.03
CA MET A 89 -3.07 4.94 -12.62
C MET A 89 -2.00 6.01 -12.45
N LEU A 90 -0.85 5.83 -13.09
CA LEU A 90 0.24 6.80 -13.03
C LEU A 90 -0.12 8.10 -13.75
N GLU A 91 -0.72 8.08 -14.94
CA GLU A 91 -1.01 9.28 -15.72
C GLU A 91 -2.08 10.18 -15.08
N HIS A 92 -3.11 9.58 -14.49
CA HIS A 92 -4.29 10.33 -14.00
C HIS A 92 -4.21 10.78 -12.54
N SER A 93 -3.25 10.26 -11.78
CA SER A 93 -3.04 10.63 -10.38
C SER A 93 -2.32 11.97 -10.24
N ASP A 94 -2.81 12.86 -9.36
CA ASP A 94 -2.14 14.13 -9.05
C ASP A 94 -0.86 13.94 -8.23
N ILE A 95 -0.86 12.88 -7.42
CA ILE A 95 0.26 12.41 -6.60
C ILE A 95 0.45 10.91 -6.85
N ILE A 96 1.70 10.45 -6.89
CA ILE A 96 1.96 9.02 -7.05
C ILE A 96 1.72 8.34 -5.70
N THR A 97 0.85 7.35 -5.67
CA THR A 97 0.81 6.38 -4.58
C THR A 97 1.23 5.01 -5.08
N PHE A 98 1.83 4.23 -4.18
CA PHE A 98 2.28 2.90 -4.52
C PHE A 98 2.28 1.98 -3.30
N HIS A 99 2.22 0.68 -3.53
CA HIS A 99 2.37 -0.34 -2.50
C HIS A 99 3.73 -1.03 -2.67
N SER A 100 4.39 -1.35 -1.56
CA SER A 100 5.56 -2.23 -1.58
C SER A 100 5.60 -3.12 -0.35
N TYR A 101 5.47 -4.41 -0.58
CA TYR A 101 5.75 -5.45 0.41
C TYR A 101 7.10 -6.13 0.16
N GLN A 102 7.93 -5.55 -0.70
CA GLN A 102 9.28 -6.03 -0.99
C GLN A 102 10.26 -5.58 0.10
N ASP A 103 11.46 -6.17 0.11
CA ASP A 103 12.58 -5.71 0.90
C ASP A 103 13.03 -4.28 0.49
N ARG A 104 14.02 -3.75 1.22
CA ARG A 104 14.53 -2.38 1.02
C ARG A 104 15.07 -2.14 -0.39
N ASP A 105 15.85 -3.07 -0.94
CA ASP A 105 16.57 -2.85 -2.20
C ASP A 105 15.60 -2.88 -3.38
N ASN A 106 14.70 -3.84 -3.37
CA ASN A 106 13.62 -3.97 -4.34
C ASN A 106 12.64 -2.78 -4.26
N THR A 107 12.29 -2.34 -3.05
CA THR A 107 11.48 -1.12 -2.86
C THR A 107 12.21 0.12 -3.41
N ALA A 108 13.53 0.23 -3.19
CA ALA A 108 14.32 1.35 -3.69
C ALA A 108 14.36 1.38 -5.23
N ALA A 109 14.45 0.22 -5.89
CA ALA A 109 14.37 0.11 -7.35
C ALA A 109 13.00 0.55 -7.88
N GLY A 110 11.91 0.06 -7.26
CA GLY A 110 10.55 0.48 -7.59
C GLY A 110 10.33 1.99 -7.43
N ILE A 111 10.88 2.58 -6.37
CA ILE A 111 10.87 4.04 -6.17
C ILE A 111 11.64 4.76 -7.27
N ALA A 112 12.84 4.29 -7.64
CA ALA A 112 13.67 4.93 -8.65
C ALA A 112 12.98 4.99 -10.03
N TYR A 113 12.15 4.00 -10.35
CA TYR A 113 11.27 4.04 -11.52
C TYR A 113 10.24 5.18 -11.41
N LEU A 114 9.51 5.25 -10.29
CA LEU A 114 8.44 6.23 -10.09
C LEU A 114 8.94 7.68 -9.97
N GLN A 115 10.15 7.88 -9.45
CA GLN A 115 10.78 9.21 -9.33
C GLN A 115 10.94 9.93 -10.67
N GLN A 116 11.07 9.19 -11.76
CA GLN A 116 11.19 9.75 -13.11
C GLN A 116 9.94 10.54 -13.53
N LEU A 117 8.80 10.29 -12.87
CA LEU A 117 7.52 10.98 -13.12
C LEU A 117 7.46 12.38 -12.49
N GLY A 118 8.46 12.78 -11.69
CA GLY A 118 8.60 14.15 -11.18
C GLY A 118 7.47 14.64 -10.27
N ARG A 119 6.75 13.73 -9.60
CA ARG A 119 5.62 14.02 -8.70
C ARG A 119 5.92 13.57 -7.27
N PRO A 120 5.32 14.20 -6.25
CA PRO A 120 5.40 13.71 -4.87
C PRO A 120 4.88 12.28 -4.77
N MET A 121 5.35 11.53 -3.78
CA MET A 121 5.03 10.12 -3.63
C MET A 121 4.64 9.75 -2.19
N ILE A 122 3.71 8.80 -2.06
CA ILE A 122 3.37 8.16 -0.79
C ILE A 122 3.28 6.65 -1.00
N CYS A 123 4.02 5.87 -0.20
CA CYS A 123 3.77 4.44 -0.08
C CYS A 123 2.54 4.23 0.80
N THR A 124 1.41 3.85 0.22
CA THR A 124 0.11 3.74 0.94
C THR A 124 -0.08 2.41 1.65
N GLU A 125 0.67 1.39 1.24
CA GLU A 125 0.75 0.11 1.92
C GLU A 125 2.19 -0.43 1.87
N TYR A 126 2.70 -0.86 3.02
CA TYR A 126 3.96 -1.58 3.13
C TYR A 126 3.99 -2.41 4.42
N MET A 127 5.10 -3.13 4.60
CA MET A 127 5.43 -4.04 5.69
C MET A 127 4.83 -5.43 5.52
N ALA A 128 5.70 -6.41 5.39
CA ALA A 128 5.42 -7.83 5.43
C ALA A 128 6.65 -8.49 6.06
N ARG A 129 6.61 -8.70 7.39
CA ARG A 129 7.83 -9.08 8.14
C ARG A 129 8.50 -10.36 7.63
N GLY A 130 7.73 -11.32 7.12
CA GLY A 130 8.26 -12.55 6.51
C GLY A 130 8.95 -12.39 5.16
N HIS A 131 8.95 -11.18 4.58
CA HIS A 131 9.56 -10.81 3.30
C HIS A 131 10.66 -9.75 3.48
N ASP A 132 11.21 -9.62 4.70
CA ASP A 132 12.21 -8.59 5.06
C ASP A 132 11.75 -7.15 4.80
N SER A 133 10.44 -6.95 4.67
CA SER A 133 9.79 -5.65 4.60
C SER A 133 9.36 -5.26 6.02
N THR A 134 10.24 -4.59 6.76
CA THR A 134 10.04 -4.18 8.17
C THR A 134 10.08 -2.66 8.32
N LEU A 135 9.63 -2.14 9.47
CA LEU A 135 9.71 -0.71 9.76
C LEU A 135 11.17 -0.22 9.72
N GLU A 136 12.08 -0.98 10.35
CA GLU A 136 13.50 -0.67 10.46
C GLU A 136 14.21 -0.65 9.11
N SER A 137 13.84 -1.55 8.20
CA SER A 137 14.45 -1.65 6.87
C SER A 137 13.89 -0.61 5.90
N ILE A 138 12.58 -0.41 5.90
CA ILE A 138 11.86 0.36 4.87
C ILE A 138 11.72 1.85 5.26
N MET A 139 11.36 2.18 6.50
CA MET A 139 11.07 3.58 6.84
C MET A 139 12.25 4.55 6.66
N PRO A 140 13.53 4.17 6.94
CA PRO A 140 14.64 5.07 6.67
C PRO A 140 14.79 5.40 5.18
N LEU A 141 14.53 4.43 4.29
CA LEU A 141 14.53 4.65 2.84
C LEU A 141 13.52 5.74 2.45
N PHE A 142 12.28 5.63 2.95
CA PHE A 142 11.27 6.66 2.68
C PHE A 142 11.66 8.02 3.29
N ALA A 143 12.21 8.04 4.49
CA ALA A 143 12.63 9.28 5.15
C ALA A 143 13.78 10.00 4.43
N GLU A 144 14.76 9.23 3.93
CA GLU A 144 15.92 9.67 3.14
C GLU A 144 15.48 10.30 1.81
N GLN A 145 14.42 9.76 1.20
CA GLN A 145 13.92 10.21 -0.11
C GLN A 145 12.69 11.14 -0.03
N ASP A 146 12.30 11.56 1.17
CA ASP A 146 11.14 12.41 1.46
C ASP A 146 9.80 11.87 0.93
N ILE A 147 9.63 10.55 1.05
CA ILE A 147 8.43 9.82 0.64
C ILE A 147 7.51 9.63 1.85
N GLY A 148 6.22 9.93 1.68
CA GLY A 148 5.21 9.64 2.71
C GLY A 148 4.98 8.14 2.84
N ALA A 149 4.56 7.66 4.01
CA ALA A 149 4.32 6.23 4.21
C ALA A 149 3.12 5.97 5.14
N ILE A 150 2.26 5.04 4.74
CA ILE A 150 1.14 4.50 5.52
C ILE A 150 1.37 3.00 5.60
N HIS A 151 1.52 2.48 6.82
CA HIS A 151 1.74 1.05 7.02
C HIS A 151 0.40 0.30 6.90
N TRP A 152 0.45 -0.92 6.34
CA TRP A 152 -0.73 -1.77 6.28
C TRP A 152 -0.90 -2.53 7.60
N GLY A 153 -2.15 -2.74 8.03
CA GLY A 153 -2.46 -3.23 9.37
C GLY A 153 -2.19 -2.18 10.45
N PHE A 154 -2.73 -2.35 11.65
CA PHE A 154 -2.37 -1.49 12.79
C PHE A 154 -2.67 -2.18 14.11
N VAL A 155 -3.90 -2.66 14.26
CA VAL A 155 -4.38 -3.33 15.48
C VAL A 155 -4.86 -4.73 15.12
N SER A 156 -4.34 -5.73 15.84
CA SER A 156 -4.82 -7.10 15.78
C SER A 156 -6.32 -7.14 16.10
N GLY A 157 -7.10 -7.54 15.10
CA GLY A 157 -8.55 -7.45 15.15
C GLY A 157 -9.23 -8.10 13.96
N LYS A 158 -10.36 -7.53 13.54
CA LYS A 158 -11.26 -8.16 12.55
C LYS A 158 -10.59 -8.49 11.21
N SER A 159 -9.61 -7.70 10.77
CA SER A 159 -8.87 -7.91 9.52
C SER A 159 -7.90 -9.09 9.57
N GLN A 160 -7.53 -9.54 10.78
CA GLN A 160 -6.62 -10.68 10.99
C GLN A 160 -5.28 -10.53 10.25
N THR A 161 -4.77 -9.30 10.20
CA THR A 161 -3.53 -8.90 9.49
C THR A 161 -2.25 -9.23 10.27
N ILE A 162 -2.36 -9.89 11.43
CA ILE A 162 -1.22 -10.57 12.09
C ILE A 162 -0.75 -11.80 11.31
N TYR A 163 -1.62 -12.43 10.51
CA TYR A 163 -1.31 -13.66 9.79
C TYR A 163 -0.78 -13.38 8.38
N PRO A 164 0.13 -14.22 7.85
CA PRO A 164 0.60 -14.10 6.46
C PRO A 164 -0.52 -14.43 5.47
N TRP A 165 -0.45 -13.91 4.25
CA TRP A 165 -1.43 -14.20 3.19
C TRP A 165 -1.65 -15.69 2.93
N SER A 166 -0.60 -16.51 3.09
CA SER A 166 -0.69 -17.97 2.95
C SER A 166 -1.66 -18.63 3.94
N SER A 167 -1.93 -17.99 5.07
CA SER A 167 -2.92 -18.45 6.05
C SER A 167 -4.37 -18.38 5.53
N TRP A 168 -4.63 -17.62 4.46
CA TRP A 168 -5.97 -17.48 3.88
C TRP A 168 -6.30 -18.55 2.85
N ILE A 169 -5.29 -19.34 2.44
CA ILE A 169 -5.48 -20.49 1.56
C ILE A 169 -6.30 -21.53 2.30
N GLY A 170 -7.40 -21.98 1.68
CA GLY A 170 -8.36 -22.90 2.32
C GLY A 170 -7.69 -24.13 2.95
N ILE A 171 -6.74 -24.76 2.26
CA ILE A 171 -6.03 -25.93 2.82
C ILE A 171 -5.21 -25.56 4.05
N ALA A 172 -4.49 -24.43 4.05
CA ALA A 172 -3.74 -23.95 5.20
C ALA A 172 -4.67 -23.61 6.39
N ARG A 173 -5.89 -23.13 6.14
CA ARG A 173 -6.93 -22.96 7.17
C ARG A 173 -7.43 -24.28 7.76
N TRP A 174 -7.54 -25.34 6.96
CA TRP A 174 -7.92 -26.68 7.46
C TRP A 174 -6.84 -27.31 8.34
N TRP A 175 -5.57 -26.98 8.07
CA TRP A 175 -4.44 -27.30 8.94
C TRP A 175 -4.18 -26.15 9.93
N SER A 176 -5.22 -25.66 10.62
CA SER A 176 -5.18 -24.54 11.58
C SER A 176 -4.19 -24.68 12.74
N GLY A 177 -3.42 -25.77 12.81
CA GLY A 177 -2.27 -25.91 13.68
C GLY A 177 -0.94 -25.39 13.10
N LEU A 178 -0.92 -24.94 11.83
CA LEU A 178 0.28 -24.35 11.20
C LEU A 178 0.55 -22.92 11.68
N PHE A 179 -0.49 -22.17 12.06
CA PHE A 179 -0.37 -20.81 12.57
C PHE A 179 -1.07 -20.77 13.93
N GLY A 180 -0.31 -20.53 15.00
CA GLY A 180 -0.87 -20.38 16.34
C GLY A 180 -1.73 -19.11 16.49
N ASP A 181 -2.30 -18.91 17.67
CA ASP A 181 -3.08 -17.69 17.98
C ASP A 181 -2.24 -16.41 17.82
N GLU A 182 -0.92 -16.53 17.96
CA GLU A 182 0.05 -15.48 17.65
C GLU A 182 1.12 -16.05 16.70
N PRO A 183 1.04 -15.78 15.39
CA PRO A 183 2.11 -16.15 14.46
C PRO A 183 3.41 -15.40 14.83
N ASP A 184 4.58 -15.95 14.51
CA ASP A 184 5.84 -15.26 14.74
C ASP A 184 6.72 -15.34 13.47
N PRO A 185 7.07 -14.20 12.84
CA PRO A 185 6.65 -12.85 13.20
C PRO A 185 5.18 -12.55 12.88
N TRP A 186 4.60 -11.51 13.51
CA TRP A 186 3.34 -10.92 13.03
C TRP A 186 3.55 -10.35 11.62
N HIS A 187 2.55 -10.48 10.74
CA HIS A 187 2.70 -10.08 9.35
C HIS A 187 2.68 -8.55 9.17
N HIS A 188 1.58 -7.90 9.58
CA HIS A 188 1.34 -6.46 9.35
C HIS A 188 0.95 -5.65 10.61
N ASP A 189 0.27 -6.23 11.60
CA ASP A 189 -0.19 -5.38 12.72
C ASP A 189 0.96 -4.96 13.65
N MET A 190 0.75 -3.85 14.36
CA MET A 190 1.71 -3.27 15.32
C MET A 190 1.22 -3.38 16.77
N LEU A 191 -0.10 -3.33 16.98
CA LEU A 191 -0.72 -3.27 18.29
C LEU A 191 -1.61 -4.49 18.51
N ARG A 192 -1.61 -4.97 19.75
CA ARG A 192 -2.57 -5.95 20.26
C ARG A 192 -3.95 -5.30 20.40
N ALA A 193 -5.01 -6.10 20.49
CA ALA A 193 -6.38 -5.60 20.61
C ALA A 193 -6.60 -4.67 21.81
N ASN A 194 -5.80 -4.79 22.87
CA ASN A 194 -5.82 -3.93 24.06
C ASN A 194 -4.95 -2.65 23.91
N GLY A 195 -4.34 -2.43 22.75
CA GLY A 195 -3.47 -1.28 22.46
C GLY A 195 -2.01 -1.44 22.88
N SER A 196 -1.61 -2.54 23.53
CA SER A 196 -0.18 -2.76 23.84
C SER A 196 0.58 -3.17 22.58
N PRO A 197 1.85 -2.77 22.42
CA PRO A 197 2.62 -3.12 21.24
C PRO A 197 2.85 -4.62 21.12
N TYR A 198 2.89 -5.11 19.88
CA TYR A 198 3.44 -6.43 19.56
C TYR A 198 4.94 -6.45 19.84
N ASN A 199 5.66 -5.47 19.31
CA ASN A 199 7.08 -5.25 19.55
C ASN A 199 7.33 -3.81 20.03
N GLN A 200 7.86 -3.67 21.25
CA GLN A 200 8.14 -2.36 21.85
C GLN A 200 9.32 -1.64 21.17
N GLU A 201 10.25 -2.38 20.56
CA GLU A 201 11.41 -1.83 19.86
C GLU A 201 10.97 -1.14 18.56
N GLU A 202 10.07 -1.75 17.78
CA GLU A 202 9.47 -1.14 16.59
C GLU A 202 8.78 0.19 16.91
N VAL A 203 7.97 0.24 17.98
CA VAL A 203 7.31 1.49 18.42
C VAL A 203 8.34 2.56 18.82
N SER A 204 9.39 2.14 19.51
CA SER A 204 10.47 3.04 19.91
C SER A 204 11.23 3.59 18.70
N PHE A 205 11.52 2.72 17.73
CA PHE A 205 12.17 3.08 16.46
C PHE A 205 11.34 4.10 15.67
N VAL A 206 10.05 3.83 15.45
CA VAL A 206 9.13 4.78 14.77
C VAL A 206 9.11 6.13 15.49
N SER A 207 8.99 6.11 16.82
CA SER A 207 8.97 7.33 17.63
C SER A 207 10.26 8.15 17.48
N SER A 208 11.42 7.48 17.50
CA SER A 208 12.72 8.13 17.28
C SER A 208 12.85 8.72 15.87
N LEU A 209 12.38 8.01 14.84
CA LEU A 209 12.44 8.50 13.46
C LEU A 209 11.57 9.75 13.27
N ILE A 210 10.37 9.76 13.83
CA ILE A 210 9.47 10.92 13.82
C ILE A 210 10.11 12.11 14.56
N ALA A 211 10.67 11.89 15.75
CA ALA A 211 11.32 12.93 16.53
C ALA A 211 12.52 13.55 15.78
N ASN A 212 13.33 12.72 15.12
CA ASN A 212 14.46 13.19 14.31
C ASN A 212 14.00 14.06 13.14
N LYS A 213 13.02 13.60 12.33
CA LYS A 213 12.53 14.34 11.14
C LYS A 213 11.86 15.66 11.54
N THR A 214 11.12 15.69 12.64
CA THR A 214 10.48 16.92 13.15
C THR A 214 11.48 17.89 13.76
N GLY A 215 12.50 17.40 14.47
CA GLY A 215 13.60 18.21 14.99
C GLY A 215 14.43 18.88 13.89
N THR A 216 14.72 18.16 12.79
CA THR A 216 15.44 18.74 11.63
C THR A 216 14.68 19.88 10.95
N LYS A 217 13.33 19.85 10.95
CA LYS A 217 12.51 20.92 10.39
C LYS A 217 12.46 22.20 11.23
N GLN A 218 12.82 22.13 12.52
CA GLN A 218 12.87 23.31 13.40
C GLN A 218 14.21 24.05 13.36
N THR A 219 15.26 23.42 12.83
CA THR A 219 16.61 23.98 12.76
C THR A 219 17.00 24.51 11.37
N GLN A 220 16.12 24.36 10.38
CA GLN A 220 16.20 24.98 9.05
C GLN A 220 15.28 26.20 8.97
#